data_AF-A0A0D2XYU6-F1
#
_entry.id   AF-A0A0D2XYU6-F1
#
_cell.length_a   1.000
_cell.length_b   1.000
_cell.length_c   1.000
_cell.angle_alpha   90.00
_cell.angle_beta   90.00
_cell.angle_gamma   90.00
#
_symmetry.space_group_name_H-M   'P 1'
#
loop_
_entity.id
_entity.type
_entity.pdbx_description
1 polymer ?
#
loop_
_entity_poly.entity_id
_entity_poly.type
_entity_poly.pdbx_seq_one_letter_code
_entity_poly.pdbx_strand_id
1 'polypeptide(L)'
;MDAILELLDPYVFDYGYAYLFPQQQLQSTKAYGNSTNYASSSKNFDDEYSLNFGSSLPRDDIYRQSASILLIAGFGAAFIYVISAALSYYFVFDRRLEYHPRFLKNQIKLEIQSSFFAIPIIDLLTLPFFLGEVRGHSLLYTRIDEYGWWWLAVSTALYMIFNDLGIYWIHRLEHHPSIYKYVHKPHHKWIIPTPWAAIAFHPVDGYLQSLPYHVFVYICPMQKHLYMFLFVCVQIWTHPYPRRRHDYWPLARKVHQQSCPPHSPPHVLHLQLRPILHMGRQLLGLSPCSHARAGSYSRGGPSHAREGLGGQGWKPHQEVQG
;
A
#
# COMPACT_ATOMS: atom_id res chain seq x y z
N MET A 1 -6.59 2.35 15.10
CA MET A 1 -7.63 3.39 14.87
C MET A 1 -8.03 4.19 16.13
N ASP A 2 -8.01 3.56 17.31
CA ASP A 2 -8.37 4.17 18.59
C ASP A 2 -7.82 5.58 18.84
N ALA A 3 -6.50 5.77 18.71
CA ALA A 3 -5.87 7.08 18.91
C ALA A 3 -6.37 8.20 17.98
N ILE A 4 -6.91 7.85 16.80
CA ILE A 4 -7.50 8.85 15.88
C ILE A 4 -8.94 9.17 16.29
N LEU A 5 -9.70 8.18 16.77
CA LEU A 5 -11.04 8.40 17.31
C LEU A 5 -10.99 9.26 18.58
N GLU A 6 -10.08 8.97 19.51
CA GLU A 6 -9.82 9.80 20.70
C GLU A 6 -9.58 11.27 20.33
N LEU A 7 -8.91 11.52 19.20
CA LEU A 7 -8.64 12.86 18.70
C LEU A 7 -9.85 13.49 18.00
N LEU A 8 -10.57 12.75 17.14
CA LEU A 8 -11.61 13.31 16.27
C LEU A 8 -13.01 13.31 16.89
N ASP A 9 -13.28 12.44 17.85
CA ASP A 9 -14.59 12.35 18.50
C ASP A 9 -15.05 13.68 19.09
N PRO A 10 -14.25 14.39 19.90
CA PRO A 10 -14.67 15.65 20.53
C PRO A 10 -14.88 16.81 19.56
N TYR A 11 -14.27 16.78 18.37
CA TYR A 11 -14.27 17.93 17.44
C TYR A 11 -15.13 17.72 16.20
N VAL A 12 -15.35 16.48 15.78
CA VAL A 12 -16.03 16.17 14.52
C VAL A 12 -17.20 15.23 14.76
N PHE A 13 -16.96 14.05 15.34
CA PHE A 13 -17.97 13.00 15.37
C PHE A 13 -19.07 13.27 16.40
N ASP A 14 -18.77 13.75 17.60
CA ASP A 14 -19.81 14.05 18.59
C ASP A 14 -20.84 15.05 18.05
N TYR A 15 -20.38 16.13 17.41
CA TYR A 15 -21.25 17.11 16.76
C TYR A 15 -22.02 16.51 15.57
N GLY A 16 -21.33 15.72 14.74
CA GLY A 16 -21.95 15.09 13.57
C GLY A 16 -23.05 14.10 13.95
N TYR A 17 -22.80 13.23 14.92
CA TYR A 17 -23.79 12.26 15.40
C TYR A 17 -24.91 12.93 16.19
N ALA A 18 -24.64 13.96 17.00
CA ALA A 18 -25.69 14.72 17.67
C ALA A 18 -26.64 15.43 16.67
N TYR A 19 -26.10 15.93 15.55
CA TYR A 19 -26.91 16.54 14.50
C TYR A 19 -27.77 15.51 13.73
N LEU A 20 -27.18 14.36 13.38
CA LEU A 20 -27.86 13.32 12.58
C LEU A 20 -28.81 12.44 13.40
N PHE A 21 -28.47 12.21 14.67
CA PHE A 21 -29.18 11.33 15.60
C PHE A 21 -29.41 12.07 16.93
N PRO A 22 -30.21 13.14 16.95
CA PRO A 22 -30.46 13.89 18.18
C PRO A 22 -31.23 13.02 19.18
N GLN A 23 -30.77 13.03 20.42
CA GLN A 23 -31.44 12.38 21.52
C GLN A 23 -32.78 13.08 21.77
N GLN A 24 -33.88 12.35 21.65
CA GLN A 24 -35.17 12.85 22.09
C GLN A 24 -35.12 13.08 23.60
N GLN A 25 -35.32 14.33 24.04
CA GLN A 25 -35.51 14.65 25.46
C GLN A 25 -36.78 13.93 25.95
N LEU A 26 -36.61 12.72 26.49
CA LEU A 26 -37.57 12.21 27.44
C LEU A 26 -37.44 13.09 28.69
N GLN A 27 -38.49 13.84 29.00
CA GLN A 27 -38.61 14.56 30.26
C GLN A 27 -38.54 13.55 31.41
N SER A 28 -37.34 13.24 31.88
CA SER A 28 -37.14 12.47 33.10
C SER A 28 -37.25 13.42 34.26
N THR A 29 -38.41 13.41 34.92
CA THR A 29 -38.60 13.99 36.25
C THR A 29 -37.44 13.57 37.15
N LYS A 30 -36.67 14.56 37.64
CA LYS A 30 -35.56 14.37 38.58
C LYS A 30 -36.03 13.57 39.81
N ALA A 31 -35.82 12.26 39.81
CA ALA A 31 -35.88 11.45 41.01
C ALA A 31 -34.49 11.45 41.65
N TYR A 32 -34.37 12.17 42.77
CA TYR A 32 -33.17 12.23 43.59
C TYR A 32 -32.96 10.87 44.27
N GLY A 33 -32.22 9.97 43.61
CA GLY A 33 -31.88 8.65 44.15
C GLY A 33 -30.40 8.58 44.50
N ASN A 34 -30.10 8.66 45.79
CA ASN A 34 -28.76 8.34 46.32
C ASN A 34 -28.42 6.89 45.98
N SER A 35 -27.42 6.66 45.12
CA SER A 35 -26.73 5.38 45.07
C SER A 35 -25.22 5.59 44.93
N THR A 36 -24.53 5.26 46.02
CA THR A 36 -23.09 5.04 46.05
C THR A 36 -22.78 3.74 45.32
N ASN A 37 -22.49 3.82 44.02
CA ASN A 37 -21.95 2.71 43.26
C ASN A 37 -20.60 3.15 42.67
N TYR A 38 -19.52 2.72 43.30
CA TYR A 38 -18.18 2.73 42.70
C TYR A 38 -18.15 1.66 41.59
N ALA A 39 -18.64 2.02 40.40
CA ALA A 39 -18.49 1.24 39.19
C ALA A 39 -17.51 1.95 38.24
N SER A 40 -16.59 1.18 37.64
CA SER A 40 -15.49 1.59 36.76
C SER A 40 -15.71 2.91 36.01
N SER A 41 -14.91 3.92 36.39
CA SER A 41 -15.04 5.33 35.99
C SER A 41 -14.75 5.64 34.51
N SER A 42 -14.21 4.71 33.71
CA SER A 42 -13.85 5.02 32.31
C SER A 42 -15.02 4.90 31.34
N LYS A 43 -15.82 3.83 31.40
CA LYS A 43 -16.95 3.63 30.48
C LYS A 43 -18.05 4.68 30.65
N ASN A 44 -18.28 5.14 31.87
CA ASN A 44 -19.30 6.14 32.15
C ASN A 44 -18.94 7.54 31.64
N PHE A 45 -17.64 7.88 31.55
CA PHE A 45 -17.22 9.23 31.16
C PHE A 45 -17.50 9.52 29.68
N ASP A 46 -17.19 8.59 28.78
CA ASP A 46 -17.40 8.76 27.34
C ASP A 46 -18.89 8.70 26.95
N ASP A 47 -19.66 7.86 27.63
CA ASP A 47 -21.12 7.81 27.50
C ASP A 47 -21.76 9.11 28.03
N GLU A 48 -21.36 9.61 29.21
CA GLU A 48 -21.85 10.87 29.76
C GLU A 48 -21.49 12.07 28.87
N TYR A 49 -20.27 12.10 28.30
CA TYR A 49 -19.84 13.17 27.41
C TYR A 49 -20.63 13.18 26.09
N SER A 50 -20.87 12.02 25.48
CA SER A 50 -21.69 11.91 24.26
C SER A 50 -23.18 12.18 24.49
N LEU A 51 -23.70 11.81 25.67
CA LEU A 51 -25.05 12.19 26.13
C LEU A 51 -25.16 13.69 26.40
N ASN A 52 -24.11 14.35 26.88
CA ASN A 52 -24.07 15.81 27.07
C ASN A 52 -24.11 16.58 25.73
N PHE A 53 -23.62 15.99 24.64
CA PHE A 53 -23.80 16.53 23.28
C PHE A 53 -25.16 16.19 22.66
N GLY A 54 -25.97 15.34 23.31
CA GLY A 54 -27.32 15.01 22.87
C GLY A 54 -27.37 14.09 21.64
N SER A 55 -26.39 13.19 21.47
CA SER A 55 -26.48 12.11 20.47
C SER A 55 -27.22 10.89 21.06
N SER A 56 -28.15 10.30 20.30
CA SER A 56 -28.79 9.03 20.67
C SER A 56 -27.86 7.81 20.52
N LEU A 57 -26.70 7.99 19.86
CA LEU A 57 -25.67 6.97 19.68
C LEU A 57 -24.45 7.30 20.55
N PRO A 58 -24.23 6.55 21.65
CA PRO A 58 -23.05 6.68 22.49
C PRO A 58 -21.74 6.37 21.74
N ARG A 59 -20.59 6.81 22.27
CA ARG A 59 -19.25 6.56 21.68
C ARG A 59 -18.93 5.06 21.55
N ASP A 60 -19.43 4.25 22.48
CA ASP A 60 -19.22 2.80 22.50
C ASP A 60 -20.16 2.00 21.56
N ASP A 61 -21.12 2.68 20.91
CA ASP A 61 -22.04 2.07 19.97
C ASP A 61 -21.30 1.54 18.73
N ILE A 62 -21.55 0.27 18.39
CA ILE A 62 -20.82 -0.42 17.33
C ILE A 62 -21.08 0.19 15.95
N TYR A 63 -22.27 0.74 15.70
CA TYR A 63 -22.61 1.36 14.43
C TYR A 63 -21.93 2.73 14.29
N ARG A 64 -21.92 3.52 15.37
CA ARG A 64 -21.17 4.78 15.45
C ARG A 64 -19.67 4.54 15.23
N GLN A 65 -19.08 3.61 15.97
CA GLN A 65 -17.66 3.26 15.83
C GLN A 65 -17.34 2.77 14.42
N SER A 66 -18.13 1.86 13.87
CA SER A 66 -17.92 1.32 12.53
C SER A 66 -18.00 2.40 11.45
N ALA A 67 -19.01 3.26 11.50
CA ALA A 67 -19.16 4.36 10.55
C ALA A 67 -18.03 5.40 10.68
N SER A 68 -17.63 5.74 11.90
CA SER A 68 -16.51 6.66 12.14
C SER A 68 -15.20 6.09 11.60
N ILE A 69 -14.92 4.80 11.88
CA ILE A 69 -13.73 4.10 11.37
C ILE A 69 -13.69 4.12 9.85
N LEU A 70 -14.79 3.72 9.18
CA LEU A 70 -14.86 3.73 7.71
C LEU A 70 -14.64 5.13 7.13
N LEU A 71 -15.22 6.16 7.74
CA LEU A 71 -15.03 7.54 7.27
C LEU A 71 -13.57 7.98 7.41
N ILE A 72 -12.95 7.74 8.57
CA ILE A 72 -11.57 8.14 8.84
C ILE A 72 -10.61 7.35 7.96
N ALA A 73 -10.74 6.03 7.93
CA ALA A 73 -9.83 5.13 7.24
C ALA A 73 -9.96 5.27 5.72
N GLY A 74 -11.18 5.28 5.18
CA GLY A 74 -11.44 5.50 3.77
C GLY A 74 -10.98 6.87 3.29
N PHE A 75 -11.31 7.96 4.01
CA PHE A 75 -10.84 9.30 3.66
C PHE A 75 -9.33 9.42 3.79
N GLY A 76 -8.75 8.93 4.89
CA GLY A 76 -7.30 8.96 5.11
C GLY A 76 -6.54 8.19 4.03
N ALA A 77 -7.01 7.00 3.66
CA ALA A 77 -6.43 6.21 2.57
C ALA A 77 -6.51 6.94 1.22
N ALA A 78 -7.67 7.50 0.88
CA ALA A 78 -7.85 8.26 -0.36
C ALA A 78 -6.98 9.54 -0.38
N PHE A 79 -6.91 10.26 0.73
CA PHE A 79 -6.11 11.48 0.86
C PHE A 79 -4.62 11.19 0.71
N ILE A 80 -4.11 10.19 1.45
CA ILE A 80 -2.71 9.77 1.35
C ILE A 80 -2.42 9.32 -0.08
N TYR A 81 -3.26 8.46 -0.67
CA TYR A 81 -3.12 8.00 -2.06
C TYR A 81 -3.00 9.16 -3.05
N VAL A 82 -3.92 10.14 -3.00
CA VAL A 82 -3.92 11.26 -3.95
C VAL A 82 -2.64 12.08 -3.81
N ILE A 83 -2.21 12.38 -2.58
CA ILE A 83 -1.01 13.19 -2.34
C ILE A 83 0.25 12.43 -2.72
N SER A 84 0.43 11.19 -2.24
CA SER A 84 1.62 10.39 -2.52
C SER A 84 1.74 10.05 -4.00
N ALA A 85 0.63 9.68 -4.66
CA ALA A 85 0.60 9.42 -6.09
C ALA A 85 0.91 10.70 -6.89
N ALA A 86 0.32 11.84 -6.54
CA ALA A 86 0.61 13.11 -7.21
C ALA A 86 2.07 13.52 -7.06
N LEU A 87 2.61 13.52 -5.84
CA LEU A 87 4.01 13.87 -5.58
C LEU A 87 4.96 12.92 -6.33
N SER A 88 4.69 11.61 -6.29
CA SER A 88 5.48 10.63 -7.03
C SER A 88 5.37 10.85 -8.54
N TYR A 89 4.17 11.12 -9.07
CA TYR A 89 3.93 11.34 -10.49
C TYR A 89 4.64 12.59 -11.03
N TYR A 90 4.62 13.70 -10.30
CA TYR A 90 5.21 14.95 -10.76
C TYR A 90 6.73 15.04 -10.49
N PHE A 91 7.21 14.50 -9.36
CA PHE A 91 8.61 14.69 -8.95
C PHE A 91 9.50 13.47 -9.17
N VAL A 92 8.96 12.24 -9.15
CA VAL A 92 9.76 11.01 -9.17
C VAL A 92 9.64 10.26 -10.50
N PHE A 93 8.42 10.14 -11.02
CA PHE A 93 8.09 9.31 -12.18
C PHE A 93 8.66 9.83 -13.49
N ASP A 94 9.18 8.92 -14.32
CA ASP A 94 9.70 9.24 -15.64
C ASP A 94 8.58 9.27 -16.69
N ARG A 95 8.07 10.47 -16.99
CA ARG A 95 6.97 10.68 -17.94
C ARG A 95 7.26 10.21 -19.36
N ARG A 96 8.51 9.91 -19.72
CA ARG A 96 8.84 9.29 -21.02
C ARG A 96 8.21 7.90 -21.17
N LEU A 97 7.89 7.23 -20.07
CA LEU A 97 7.20 5.94 -20.06
C LEU A 97 5.77 6.01 -20.62
N GLU A 98 5.13 7.18 -20.61
CA GLU A 98 3.78 7.38 -21.18
C GLU A 98 3.75 7.15 -22.71
N TYR A 99 4.89 7.30 -23.40
CA TYR A 99 5.02 7.05 -24.83
C TYR A 99 5.34 5.59 -25.17
N HIS A 100 5.46 4.71 -24.17
CA HIS A 100 5.76 3.31 -24.40
C HIS A 100 4.59 2.63 -25.15
N PRO A 101 4.83 1.77 -26.16
CA PRO A 101 3.76 1.13 -26.95
C PRO A 101 2.74 0.30 -26.16
N ARG A 102 3.11 -0.13 -24.95
CA ARG A 102 2.25 -0.88 -24.01
C ARG A 102 1.55 0.02 -22.97
N PHE A 103 1.69 1.34 -23.07
CA PHE A 103 0.93 2.29 -22.26
C PHE A 103 -0.49 2.40 -22.81
N LEU A 104 -1.48 2.23 -21.95
CA LEU A 104 -2.87 2.19 -22.35
C LEU A 104 -3.41 3.60 -22.64
N LYS A 105 -4.38 3.70 -23.55
CA LYS A 105 -5.10 4.97 -23.77
C LYS A 105 -5.86 5.34 -22.50
N ASN A 106 -5.74 6.59 -22.06
CA ASN A 106 -6.34 7.11 -20.83
C ASN A 106 -5.94 6.33 -19.56
N GLN A 107 -4.75 5.72 -19.52
CA GLN A 107 -4.33 4.84 -18.43
C GLN A 107 -4.43 5.50 -17.06
N ILE A 108 -3.97 6.75 -16.90
CA ILE A 108 -4.02 7.49 -15.63
C ILE A 108 -5.46 7.59 -15.11
N LYS A 109 -6.42 7.94 -15.98
CA LYS A 109 -7.84 8.00 -15.60
C LYS A 109 -8.35 6.63 -15.14
N LEU A 110 -7.97 5.56 -15.86
CA LEU A 110 -8.40 4.20 -15.53
C LEU A 110 -7.78 3.71 -14.20
N GLU A 111 -6.51 4.03 -13.94
CA GLU A 111 -5.81 3.71 -12.69
C GLU A 111 -6.45 4.42 -11.50
N ILE A 112 -6.76 5.72 -11.65
CA ILE A 112 -7.47 6.51 -10.63
C ILE A 112 -8.86 5.93 -10.39
N GLN A 113 -9.65 5.68 -11.45
CA GLN A 113 -11.00 5.10 -11.31
C GLN A 113 -10.96 3.74 -10.63
N SER A 114 -10.00 2.89 -10.98
CA SER A 114 -9.81 1.59 -10.34
C SER A 114 -9.48 1.73 -8.86
N SER A 115 -8.62 2.69 -8.50
CA SER A 115 -8.21 2.93 -7.13
C SER A 115 -9.37 3.44 -6.27
N PHE A 116 -10.13 4.43 -6.76
CA PHE A 116 -11.31 4.96 -6.05
C PHE A 116 -12.46 3.96 -5.96
N PHE A 117 -12.55 3.00 -6.88
CA PHE A 117 -13.46 1.86 -6.73
C PHE A 117 -12.98 0.87 -5.66
N ALA A 118 -11.68 0.61 -5.58
CA ALA A 118 -11.11 -0.37 -4.67
C ALA A 118 -11.08 0.10 -3.20
N ILE A 119 -10.67 1.35 -2.95
CA ILE A 119 -10.51 1.92 -1.60
C ILE A 119 -11.70 1.64 -0.67
N PRO A 120 -12.95 2.01 -0.99
CA PRO A 120 -14.07 1.83 -0.05
C PRO A 120 -14.39 0.37 0.22
N ILE A 121 -14.15 -0.52 -0.74
CA ILE A 121 -14.41 -1.96 -0.57
C ILE A 121 -13.30 -2.59 0.28
N ILE A 122 -12.03 -2.21 0.05
CA ILE A 122 -10.90 -2.65 0.89
C ILE A 122 -11.15 -2.18 2.33
N ASP A 123 -11.50 -0.91 2.51
CA ASP A 123 -11.77 -0.33 3.83
C ASP A 123 -12.90 -1.06 4.58
N LEU A 124 -13.97 -1.42 3.86
CA LEU A 124 -15.05 -2.24 4.41
C LEU A 124 -14.58 -3.64 4.82
N LEU A 125 -13.70 -4.26 4.04
CA LEU A 125 -13.13 -5.57 4.36
C LEU A 125 -12.13 -5.51 5.52
N THR A 126 -11.42 -4.39 5.71
CA THR A 126 -10.47 -4.19 6.83
C THR A 126 -11.15 -3.75 8.13
N LEU A 127 -12.40 -3.26 8.08
CA LEU A 127 -13.18 -2.82 9.24
C LEU A 127 -13.15 -3.79 10.45
N PRO A 128 -13.30 -5.12 10.31
CA PRO A 128 -13.27 -6.02 11.46
C PRO A 128 -11.97 -5.95 12.27
N PHE A 129 -10.83 -5.71 11.61
CA PHE A 129 -9.55 -5.52 12.28
C PHE A 129 -9.52 -4.18 13.02
N PHE A 130 -9.85 -3.08 12.34
CA PHE A 130 -9.86 -1.77 13.00
C PHE A 130 -10.84 -1.69 14.17
N LEU A 131 -12.02 -2.29 14.03
CA LEU A 131 -12.99 -2.37 15.12
C LEU A 131 -12.47 -3.26 16.25
N GLY A 132 -11.82 -4.38 15.94
CA GLY A 132 -11.19 -5.23 16.94
C GLY A 132 -10.07 -4.51 17.71
N GLU A 133 -9.28 -3.67 17.05
CA GLU A 133 -8.26 -2.83 17.70
C GLU A 133 -8.89 -1.88 18.71
N VAL A 134 -9.91 -1.12 18.28
CA VAL A 134 -10.62 -0.13 19.13
C VAL A 134 -11.30 -0.79 20.32
N ARG A 135 -11.80 -2.02 20.15
CA ARG A 135 -12.45 -2.77 21.23
C ARG A 135 -11.49 -3.56 22.11
N GLY A 136 -10.17 -3.37 21.93
CA GLY A 136 -9.15 -3.96 22.80
C GLY A 136 -8.85 -5.43 22.54
N HIS A 137 -9.20 -5.97 21.36
CA HIS A 137 -8.86 -7.35 20.99
C HIS A 137 -7.44 -7.49 20.41
N SER A 138 -6.77 -6.38 20.09
CA SER A 138 -5.38 -6.37 19.63
C SER A 138 -4.40 -6.28 20.81
N LEU A 139 -3.14 -6.63 20.57
CA LEU A 139 -2.04 -6.52 21.53
C LEU A 139 -1.33 -5.15 21.45
N LEU A 140 -2.05 -4.12 21.04
CA LEU A 140 -1.53 -2.75 20.97
C LEU A 140 -1.40 -2.17 22.37
N TYR A 141 -0.20 -1.71 22.72
CA TYR A 141 0.05 -1.03 24.00
C TYR A 141 0.36 0.45 23.78
N THR A 142 0.10 1.28 24.80
CA THR A 142 0.21 2.73 24.65
C THR A 142 1.58 3.25 25.05
N ARG A 143 2.10 2.84 26.21
CA ARG A 143 3.31 3.47 26.77
C ARG A 143 4.55 2.65 26.45
N ILE A 144 5.62 3.32 26.03
CA ILE A 144 6.88 2.66 25.63
C ILE A 144 7.53 1.92 26.82
N ASP A 145 7.33 2.40 28.04
CA ASP A 145 7.90 1.82 29.26
C ASP A 145 7.31 0.46 29.65
N GLU A 146 6.18 0.05 29.04
CA GLU A 146 5.57 -1.28 29.29
C GLU A 146 6.48 -2.43 28.82
N TYR A 147 7.17 -2.26 27.68
CA TYR A 147 8.10 -3.26 27.13
C TYR A 147 9.53 -2.71 26.90
N GLY A 148 9.71 -1.39 27.03
CA GLY A 148 10.99 -0.70 26.87
C GLY A 148 11.37 -0.41 25.41
N TRP A 149 12.32 0.52 25.25
CA TRP A 149 12.84 0.96 23.95
C TRP A 149 13.47 -0.17 23.11
N TRP A 150 14.06 -1.18 23.78
CA TRP A 150 14.60 -2.34 23.09
C TRP A 150 13.51 -3.13 22.36
N TRP A 151 12.38 -3.39 23.03
CA TRP A 151 11.25 -4.07 22.39
C TRP A 151 10.62 -3.21 21.29
N LEU A 152 10.58 -1.88 21.44
CA LEU A 152 10.13 -0.98 20.38
C LEU A 152 10.94 -1.18 19.07
N ALA A 153 12.27 -1.31 19.18
CA ALA A 153 13.15 -1.58 18.04
C ALA A 153 12.96 -3.00 17.48
N VAL A 154 12.90 -4.02 18.35
CA VAL A 154 12.71 -5.42 17.94
C VAL A 154 11.35 -5.63 17.27
N SER A 155 10.27 -5.14 17.87
CA SER A 155 8.91 -5.22 17.31
C SER A 155 8.81 -4.47 15.97
N THR A 156 9.53 -3.37 15.77
CA THR A 156 9.66 -2.72 14.45
C THR A 156 10.26 -3.66 13.42
N ALA A 157 11.38 -4.33 13.74
CA ALA A 157 12.04 -5.26 12.82
C ALA A 157 11.15 -6.49 12.53
N LEU A 158 10.50 -7.04 13.56
CA LEU A 158 9.56 -8.14 13.42
C LEU A 158 8.36 -7.76 12.55
N TYR A 159 7.80 -6.57 12.74
CA TYR A 159 6.73 -6.03 11.91
C TYR A 159 7.16 -5.99 10.45
N MET A 160 8.31 -5.39 10.14
CA MET A 160 8.80 -5.32 8.76
C MET A 160 9.01 -6.70 8.13
N ILE A 161 9.64 -7.63 8.85
CA ILE A 161 9.88 -8.99 8.35
C ILE A 161 8.57 -9.74 8.13
N PHE A 162 7.63 -9.67 9.08
CA PHE A 162 6.34 -10.34 8.99
C PHE A 162 5.54 -9.84 7.78
N ASN A 163 5.51 -8.53 7.57
CA ASN A 163 4.82 -7.94 6.43
C ASN A 163 5.43 -8.35 5.09
N ASP A 164 6.76 -8.29 4.95
CA ASP A 164 7.44 -8.72 3.72
C ASP A 164 7.17 -10.19 3.39
N LEU A 165 7.25 -11.06 4.39
CA LEU A 165 6.98 -12.48 4.23
C LEU A 165 5.50 -12.75 3.91
N GLY A 166 4.59 -12.10 4.65
CA GLY A 166 3.15 -12.25 4.47
C GLY A 166 2.72 -11.83 3.07
N ILE A 167 3.13 -10.65 2.63
CA ILE A 167 2.82 -10.12 1.30
C ILE A 167 3.41 -11.02 0.22
N TYR A 168 4.65 -11.50 0.39
CA TYR A 168 5.25 -12.44 -0.56
C TYR A 168 4.39 -13.70 -0.76
N TRP A 169 3.93 -14.32 0.35
CA TRP A 169 3.13 -15.53 0.27
C TRP A 169 1.73 -15.27 -0.28
N ILE A 170 1.09 -14.18 0.12
CA ILE A 170 -0.22 -13.77 -0.41
C ILE A 170 -0.12 -13.49 -1.90
N HIS A 171 0.84 -12.70 -2.35
CA HIS A 171 1.05 -12.41 -3.77
C HIS A 171 1.35 -13.69 -4.58
N ARG A 172 2.13 -14.62 -4.01
CA ARG A 172 2.36 -15.94 -4.63
C ARG A 172 1.06 -16.74 -4.76
N LEU A 173 0.19 -16.69 -3.75
CA LEU A 173 -1.11 -17.34 -3.77
C LEU A 173 -2.07 -16.67 -4.78
N GLU A 174 -2.04 -15.35 -4.90
CA GLU A 174 -2.83 -14.60 -5.89
C GLU A 174 -2.45 -14.94 -7.33
N HIS A 175 -1.19 -15.30 -7.56
CA HIS A 175 -0.72 -15.84 -8.82
C HIS A 175 -1.11 -17.29 -9.10
N HIS A 176 -1.69 -18.01 -8.12
CA HIS A 176 -2.20 -19.35 -8.35
C HIS A 176 -3.32 -19.33 -9.40
N PRO A 177 -3.37 -20.27 -10.38
CA PRO A 177 -4.28 -20.19 -11.52
C PRO A 177 -5.77 -20.04 -11.16
N SER A 178 -6.20 -20.62 -10.05
CA SER A 178 -7.59 -20.53 -9.56
C SER A 178 -7.97 -19.14 -9.05
N ILE A 179 -7.01 -18.34 -8.58
CA ILE A 179 -7.23 -16.99 -8.02
C ILE A 179 -6.88 -15.93 -9.07
N TYR A 180 -5.76 -16.11 -9.75
CA TYR A 180 -5.19 -15.15 -10.69
C TYR A 180 -6.21 -14.63 -11.70
N LYS A 181 -6.94 -15.54 -12.35
CA LYS A 181 -7.88 -15.19 -13.43
C LYS A 181 -8.96 -14.19 -12.99
N TYR A 182 -9.39 -14.27 -11.73
CA TYR A 182 -10.54 -13.53 -11.22
C TYR A 182 -10.13 -12.32 -10.38
N VAL A 183 -9.07 -12.44 -9.58
CA VAL A 183 -8.69 -11.44 -8.57
C VAL A 183 -7.45 -10.66 -9.00
N HIS A 184 -6.38 -11.34 -9.41
CA HIS A 184 -5.08 -10.69 -9.60
C HIS A 184 -4.80 -10.21 -11.04
N LYS A 185 -5.48 -10.79 -12.04
CA LYS A 185 -5.33 -10.41 -13.46
C LYS A 185 -5.61 -8.92 -13.73
N PRO A 186 -6.63 -8.28 -13.12
CA PRO A 186 -6.85 -6.83 -13.27
C PRO A 186 -5.64 -5.99 -12.88
N HIS A 187 -4.90 -6.35 -11.82
CA HIS A 187 -3.69 -5.66 -11.41
C HIS A 187 -2.58 -5.75 -12.47
N HIS A 188 -2.39 -6.92 -13.08
CA HIS A 188 -1.38 -7.13 -14.13
C HIS A 188 -1.72 -6.47 -15.48
N LYS A 189 -2.86 -5.79 -15.60
CA LYS A 189 -3.21 -5.00 -16.79
C LYS A 189 -2.28 -3.79 -16.97
N TRP A 190 -1.76 -3.24 -15.88
CA TRP A 190 -0.93 -2.03 -15.87
C TRP A 190 0.54 -2.37 -16.14
N ILE A 191 0.86 -2.72 -17.38
CA ILE A 191 2.22 -3.18 -17.76
C ILE A 191 3.28 -2.11 -17.52
N ILE A 192 2.93 -0.84 -17.78
CA ILE A 192 3.76 0.34 -17.50
C ILE A 192 2.99 1.17 -16.47
N PRO A 193 2.95 0.74 -15.19
CA PRO A 193 2.11 1.38 -14.20
C PRO A 193 2.62 2.80 -13.90
N THR A 194 1.71 3.75 -13.78
CA THR A 194 2.07 5.05 -13.18
C THR A 194 1.92 4.98 -11.66
N PRO A 195 2.39 5.98 -10.88
CA PRO A 195 2.12 6.06 -9.45
C PRO A 195 0.63 6.02 -9.09
N TRP A 196 -0.26 6.40 -10.02
CA TRP A 196 -1.70 6.29 -9.82
C TRP A 196 -2.21 4.84 -9.80
N ALA A 197 -1.41 3.88 -10.28
CA ALA A 197 -1.73 2.46 -10.23
C ALA A 197 -1.51 1.81 -8.86
N ALA A 198 -0.99 2.55 -7.87
CA ALA A 198 -0.58 2.02 -6.58
C ALA A 198 -1.71 1.33 -5.79
N ILE A 199 -2.98 1.66 -6.06
CA ILE A 199 -4.18 1.01 -5.48
C ILE A 199 -5.12 0.51 -6.59
N ALA A 200 -4.65 0.42 -7.83
CA ALA A 200 -5.46 0.00 -8.98
C ALA A 200 -5.57 -1.54 -9.07
N PHE A 201 -6.11 -2.16 -8.03
CA PHE A 201 -6.30 -3.60 -7.89
C PHE A 201 -7.77 -4.00 -7.92
N HIS A 202 -8.03 -5.29 -8.00
CA HIS A 202 -9.30 -5.82 -7.52
C HIS A 202 -9.38 -5.60 -6.00
N PRO A 203 -10.53 -5.23 -5.40
CA PRO A 203 -10.59 -4.93 -3.97
C PRO A 203 -10.11 -6.08 -3.07
N VAL A 204 -10.46 -7.32 -3.40
CA VAL A 204 -10.01 -8.51 -2.65
C VAL A 204 -8.49 -8.69 -2.71
N ASP A 205 -7.85 -8.34 -3.83
CA ASP A 205 -6.39 -8.39 -3.99
C ASP A 205 -5.73 -7.40 -3.03
N GLY A 206 -6.15 -6.13 -3.08
CA GLY A 206 -5.66 -5.10 -2.18
C GLY A 206 -5.90 -5.42 -0.70
N TYR A 207 -7.07 -5.97 -0.36
CA TYR A 207 -7.38 -6.43 0.99
C TYR A 207 -6.43 -7.54 1.44
N LEU A 208 -6.29 -8.61 0.65
CA LEU A 208 -5.42 -9.73 0.99
C LEU A 208 -3.98 -9.27 1.17
N GLN A 209 -3.45 -8.45 0.26
CA GLN A 209 -2.09 -7.92 0.39
C GLN A 209 -1.92 -6.99 1.60
N SER A 210 -2.99 -6.34 2.08
CA SER A 210 -2.94 -5.51 3.29
C SER A 210 -3.02 -6.30 4.61
N LEU A 211 -3.50 -7.54 4.58
CA LEU A 211 -3.75 -8.35 5.78
C LEU A 211 -2.56 -8.48 6.74
N PRO A 212 -1.31 -8.70 6.29
CA PRO A 212 -0.18 -8.84 7.20
C PRO A 212 -0.03 -7.63 8.14
N TYR A 213 -0.33 -6.42 7.64
CA TYR A 213 -0.21 -5.20 8.44
C TYR A 213 -1.22 -5.17 9.59
N HIS A 214 -2.42 -5.72 9.39
CA HIS A 214 -3.49 -5.75 10.38
C HIS A 214 -3.39 -6.95 11.31
N VAL A 215 -2.97 -8.11 10.80
CA VAL A 215 -2.89 -9.35 11.59
C VAL A 215 -1.74 -9.31 12.60
N PHE A 216 -0.63 -8.64 12.28
CA PHE A 216 0.56 -8.63 13.14
C PHE A 216 0.26 -8.22 14.58
N VAL A 217 -0.55 -7.17 14.77
CA VAL A 217 -0.86 -6.61 16.10
C VAL A 217 -1.77 -7.50 16.94
N TYR A 218 -2.32 -8.58 16.38
CA TYR A 218 -3.05 -9.62 17.14
C TYR A 218 -2.15 -10.77 17.58
N ILE A 219 -0.94 -10.87 17.04
CA ILE A 219 0.00 -11.95 17.30
C ILE A 219 1.17 -11.46 18.16
N CYS A 220 1.63 -10.23 17.94
CA CYS A 220 2.80 -9.66 18.59
C CYS A 220 2.48 -8.30 19.23
N PRO A 221 2.83 -8.08 20.52
CA PRO A 221 2.64 -6.79 21.16
C PRO A 221 3.43 -5.67 20.48
N MET A 222 2.73 -4.59 20.13
CA MET A 222 3.32 -3.46 19.41
C MET A 222 2.80 -2.12 19.94
N GLN A 223 3.65 -1.11 19.94
CA GLN A 223 3.25 0.21 20.44
C GLN A 223 2.29 0.90 19.46
N LYS A 224 1.17 1.43 19.95
CA LYS A 224 0.06 1.94 19.12
C LYS A 224 0.45 3.04 18.14
N HIS A 225 1.28 3.99 18.57
CA HIS A 225 1.71 5.12 17.72
C HIS A 225 2.75 4.69 16.68
N LEU A 226 3.67 3.79 17.03
CA LEU A 226 4.62 3.19 16.12
C LEU A 226 3.91 2.39 15.03
N TYR A 227 2.92 1.56 15.41
CA TYR A 227 2.09 0.83 14.47
C TYR A 227 1.43 1.76 13.45
N MET A 228 0.73 2.79 13.94
CA MET A 228 0.07 3.79 13.08
C MET A 228 1.07 4.54 12.19
N PHE A 229 2.22 4.93 12.73
CA PHE A 229 3.27 5.62 11.97
C PHE A 229 3.80 4.73 10.83
N LEU A 230 4.16 3.48 11.12
CA LEU A 230 4.66 2.55 10.12
C LEU A 230 3.60 2.20 9.07
N PHE A 231 2.34 2.08 9.49
CA PHE A 231 1.21 1.91 8.58
C PHE A 231 1.09 3.09 7.60
N VAL A 232 1.14 4.34 8.07
CA VAL A 232 1.14 5.52 7.18
C VAL A 232 2.39 5.53 6.28
N CYS A 233 3.56 5.20 6.80
CA CYS A 233 4.79 5.14 6.01
C CYS A 233 4.68 4.14 4.86
N VAL A 234 4.07 2.97 5.09
CA VAL A 234 3.94 1.97 4.03
C VAL A 234 2.98 2.43 2.92
N GLN A 235 1.91 3.15 3.28
CA GLN A 235 1.01 3.75 2.30
C GLN A 235 1.73 4.78 1.41
N ILE A 236 2.74 5.50 1.91
CA ILE A 236 3.54 6.43 1.11
C ILE A 236 4.57 5.67 0.27
N TRP A 237 5.25 4.68 0.88
CA TRP A 237 6.31 3.89 0.25
C TRP A 237 5.86 3.07 -0.96
N THR A 238 4.58 2.73 -1.08
CA THR A 238 4.07 1.93 -2.23
C THR A 238 4.03 2.71 -3.56
N HIS A 239 4.18 4.04 -3.52
CA HIS A 239 4.02 4.94 -4.69
C HIS A 239 5.29 5.31 -5.48
N PRO A 240 6.53 5.30 -4.93
CA PRO A 240 7.73 5.60 -5.71
C PRO A 240 8.05 4.45 -6.65
N TYR A 241 7.81 4.66 -7.95
CA TYR A 241 8.40 3.83 -8.99
C TYR A 241 9.78 4.37 -9.34
N PRO A 242 10.89 3.63 -9.10
CA PRO A 242 12.23 4.16 -9.34
C PRO A 242 12.46 4.55 -10.80
N ARG A 243 13.07 5.73 -10.97
CA ARG A 243 13.64 6.24 -12.22
C ARG A 243 14.56 5.19 -12.86
N ARG A 244 14.43 5.02 -14.18
CA ARG A 244 15.34 4.30 -15.09
C ARG A 244 15.44 2.78 -14.86
N ARG A 245 14.44 2.04 -15.33
CA ARG A 245 14.62 0.64 -15.79
C ARG A 245 14.94 0.55 -17.31
N HIS A 246 15.33 1.66 -17.93
CA HIS A 246 15.76 1.68 -19.33
C HIS A 246 17.09 0.91 -19.54
N ASP A 247 18.01 0.98 -18.57
CA ASP A 247 19.38 0.49 -18.77
C ASP A 247 19.52 -1.05 -18.61
N TYR A 248 18.49 -1.74 -18.11
CA TYR A 248 18.51 -3.20 -17.89
C TYR A 248 17.69 -4.01 -18.90
N TRP A 249 16.97 -3.35 -19.82
CA TRP A 249 16.06 -4.01 -20.75
C TRP A 249 16.72 -5.03 -21.70
N PRO A 250 17.97 -4.86 -22.16
CA PRO A 250 18.62 -5.86 -23.01
C PRO A 250 19.10 -7.12 -22.25
N LEU A 251 19.53 -6.98 -21.00
CA LEU A 251 20.05 -8.07 -20.16
C LEU A 251 18.93 -8.87 -19.49
N ALA A 252 17.88 -8.19 -19.03
CA ALA A 252 16.70 -8.84 -18.46
C ALA A 252 16.03 -9.78 -19.48
N ARG A 253 16.00 -9.45 -20.77
CA ARG A 253 15.39 -10.31 -21.80
C ARG A 253 16.18 -11.61 -22.04
N LYS A 254 17.51 -11.55 -22.02
CA LYS A 254 18.36 -12.74 -22.23
C LYS A 254 18.30 -13.70 -21.05
N VAL A 255 18.30 -13.19 -19.81
CA VAL A 255 18.14 -14.03 -18.62
C VAL A 255 16.68 -14.52 -18.47
N HIS A 256 15.69 -13.69 -18.80
CA HIS A 256 14.26 -14.05 -18.69
C HIS A 256 13.82 -15.10 -19.73
N GLN A 257 14.43 -15.16 -20.91
CA GLN A 257 14.15 -16.20 -21.91
C GLN A 257 14.93 -17.50 -21.68
N GLN A 258 16.08 -17.45 -21.00
CA GLN A 258 16.91 -18.64 -20.75
C GLN A 258 16.58 -19.35 -19.43
N SER A 259 15.82 -18.72 -18.52
CA SER A 259 15.57 -19.25 -17.17
C SER A 259 14.13 -19.66 -16.85
N CYS A 260 13.20 -19.70 -17.82
CA CYS A 260 11.80 -20.06 -17.54
C CYS A 260 11.18 -21.01 -18.59
N PRO A 261 10.61 -22.16 -18.17
CA PRO A 261 9.55 -22.82 -18.92
C PRO A 261 8.30 -21.90 -18.97
N PRO A 262 7.37 -22.10 -19.92
CA PRO A 262 6.32 -21.12 -20.28
C PRO A 262 5.21 -20.86 -19.23
N HIS A 263 5.36 -21.25 -17.96
CA HIS A 263 4.28 -21.19 -16.96
C HIS A 263 4.64 -20.57 -15.60
N SER A 264 5.69 -19.76 -15.47
CA SER A 264 5.98 -19.07 -14.20
C SER A 264 6.63 -17.69 -14.40
N PRO A 265 6.00 -16.58 -13.94
CA PRO A 265 6.63 -15.27 -13.94
C PRO A 265 7.55 -15.07 -12.71
N PRO A 266 8.47 -14.09 -12.74
CA PRO A 266 9.58 -13.98 -11.79
C PRO A 266 9.12 -13.41 -10.45
N HIS A 267 9.46 -14.09 -9.37
CA HIS A 267 9.22 -13.62 -8.00
C HIS A 267 10.22 -12.52 -7.64
N VAL A 268 9.81 -11.25 -7.78
CA VAL A 268 10.58 -10.12 -7.26
C VAL A 268 10.25 -9.97 -5.78
N LEU A 269 11.21 -10.31 -4.93
CA LEU A 269 11.21 -10.01 -3.50
C LEU A 269 11.20 -8.48 -3.32
N HIS A 270 10.04 -7.91 -2.99
CA HIS A 270 9.91 -6.53 -2.51
C HIS A 270 10.47 -6.46 -1.09
N LEU A 271 11.80 -6.49 -0.97
CA LEU A 271 12.48 -6.38 0.32
C LEU A 271 12.37 -4.92 0.78
N GLN A 272 11.48 -4.61 1.74
CA GLN A 272 11.35 -3.30 2.39
C GLN A 272 12.66 -2.87 3.09
N LEU A 273 13.59 -3.81 3.27
CA LEU A 273 14.92 -3.59 3.86
C LEU A 273 15.99 -3.06 2.88
N ARG A 274 15.77 -3.13 1.56
CA ARG A 274 16.77 -2.68 0.56
C ARG A 274 17.18 -1.19 0.73
N PRO A 275 16.27 -0.25 1.02
CA PRO A 275 16.62 1.16 1.18
C PRO A 275 17.24 1.47 2.54
N ILE A 276 16.83 0.79 3.62
CA ILE A 276 17.44 0.96 4.96
C ILE A 276 18.91 0.54 4.92
N LEU A 277 19.21 -0.57 4.24
CA LEU A 277 20.59 -1.01 4.00
C LEU A 277 21.34 -0.08 3.03
N HIS A 278 20.66 0.50 2.03
CA HIS A 278 21.28 1.41 1.07
C HIS A 278 21.55 2.81 1.64
N MET A 279 20.66 3.31 2.51
CA MET A 279 20.79 4.54 3.27
C MET A 279 21.83 4.37 4.38
N GLY A 280 21.86 3.21 5.06
CA GLY A 280 22.95 2.84 5.96
C GLY A 280 24.32 2.77 5.28
N ARG A 281 24.41 2.22 4.05
CA ARG A 281 25.66 2.21 3.26
C ARG A 281 26.14 3.60 2.84
N GLN A 282 25.21 4.51 2.52
CA GLN A 282 25.54 5.89 2.15
C GLN A 282 25.97 6.71 3.37
N LEU A 283 25.35 6.48 4.54
CA LEU A 283 25.73 7.12 5.81
C LEU A 283 27.07 6.59 6.36
N LEU A 284 27.43 5.33 6.06
CA LEU A 284 28.70 4.73 6.43
C LEU A 284 29.84 4.96 5.41
N GLY A 285 29.60 5.73 4.33
CA GLY A 285 30.63 6.09 3.36
C GLY A 285 31.25 4.92 2.58
N LEU A 286 30.59 3.75 2.56
CA LEU A 286 31.12 2.56 1.90
C LEU A 286 30.83 2.62 0.39
N SER A 287 31.76 3.19 -0.37
CA SER A 287 31.74 3.18 -1.83
C SER A 287 31.77 1.75 -2.40
N PRO A 288 31.05 1.46 -3.50
CA PRO A 288 31.17 0.17 -4.18
C PRO A 288 32.59 -0.01 -4.73
N CYS A 289 33.25 -1.10 -4.35
CA CYS A 289 34.52 -1.53 -4.93
C CYS A 289 34.42 -1.61 -6.46
N SER A 290 35.17 -0.76 -7.15
CA SER A 290 35.42 -0.86 -8.58
C SER A 290 36.42 -2.00 -8.85
N HIS A 291 35.94 -3.07 -9.47
CA HIS A 291 36.74 -4.06 -10.21
C HIS A 291 36.12 -4.20 -11.59
N ALA A 292 36.81 -4.30 -12.73
CA ALA A 292 38.19 -4.05 -13.11
C ALA A 292 38.17 -3.85 -14.64
N ARG A 293 39.24 -3.28 -15.20
CA ARG A 293 39.42 -2.88 -16.61
C ARG A 293 39.28 -4.01 -17.63
N ALA A 294 38.95 -3.54 -18.83
CA ALA A 294 38.98 -4.20 -20.13
C ALA A 294 40.18 -5.13 -20.38
N GLY A 295 39.88 -6.33 -20.89
CA GLY A 295 40.81 -7.15 -21.66
C GLY A 295 40.62 -6.90 -23.15
N SER A 296 41.64 -6.30 -23.77
CA SER A 296 41.86 -6.23 -25.21
C SER A 296 42.04 -7.63 -25.79
N TYR A 297 41.28 -8.00 -26.83
CA TYR A 297 41.65 -9.11 -27.71
C TYR A 297 41.90 -8.58 -29.12
N SER A 298 43.07 -8.94 -29.61
CA SER A 298 43.74 -8.53 -30.83
C SER A 298 43.07 -9.10 -32.08
N ARG A 299 43.22 -8.34 -33.17
CA ARG A 299 42.97 -8.77 -34.55
C ARG A 299 43.89 -9.94 -34.90
N GLY A 300 43.31 -11.00 -35.47
CA GLY A 300 44.00 -12.02 -36.25
C GLY A 300 43.05 -12.51 -37.33
N GLY A 301 43.43 -12.38 -38.60
CA GLY A 301 42.67 -12.88 -39.76
C GLY A 301 42.56 -14.42 -39.78
N PRO A 302 41.90 -15.01 -40.80
CA PRO A 302 42.52 -14.99 -42.11
C PRO A 302 41.58 -14.72 -43.31
N SER A 303 42.26 -14.35 -44.38
CA SER A 303 41.91 -14.31 -45.80
C SER A 303 40.97 -15.43 -46.29
N HIS A 304 39.94 -15.03 -47.05
CA HIS A 304 39.58 -15.70 -48.30
C HIS A 304 38.94 -14.70 -49.27
N ALA A 305 39.46 -14.73 -50.49
CA ALA A 305 39.10 -13.90 -51.62
C ALA A 305 37.71 -14.23 -52.19
N ARG A 306 36.98 -13.20 -52.66
CA ARG A 306 36.28 -13.23 -53.94
C ARG A 306 35.88 -11.82 -54.37
N GLU A 307 36.36 -11.46 -55.56
CA GLU A 307 35.94 -10.33 -56.38
C GLU A 307 34.50 -10.51 -56.88
N GLY A 308 33.82 -9.40 -57.19
CA GLY A 308 32.51 -9.42 -57.85
C GLY A 308 31.81 -8.08 -57.85
N LEU A 309 31.85 -7.41 -59.00
CA LEU A 309 31.39 -6.05 -59.32
C LEU A 309 29.86 -5.86 -59.41
N GLY A 310 29.42 -4.60 -59.28
CA GLY A 310 28.18 -4.03 -59.86
C GLY A 310 26.90 -4.34 -59.09
N GLY A 311 26.03 -3.40 -58.71
CA GLY A 311 25.58 -2.20 -59.41
C GLY A 311 24.07 -2.36 -59.69
N GLN A 312 23.29 -1.28 -59.46
CA GLN A 312 21.82 -1.15 -59.66
C GLN A 312 20.97 -1.75 -58.52
N GLY A 313 20.08 -1.04 -57.82
CA GLY A 313 19.26 0.12 -58.19
C GLY A 313 17.81 -0.34 -58.29
N TRP A 314 17.01 -0.28 -57.20
CA TRP A 314 15.58 -0.62 -57.26
C TRP A 314 14.72 0.22 -56.32
N LYS A 315 13.82 1.00 -56.92
CA LYS A 315 12.59 1.59 -56.37
C LYS A 315 11.62 1.80 -57.57
N PRO A 316 10.30 1.99 -57.38
CA PRO A 316 9.28 0.94 -57.29
C PRO A 316 8.30 0.97 -58.49
N HIS A 317 7.52 -0.10 -58.71
CA HIS A 317 6.41 -0.10 -59.67
C HIS A 317 5.07 0.17 -58.98
N GLN A 318 4.34 1.16 -59.52
CA GLN A 318 2.91 1.39 -59.38
C GLN A 318 2.16 0.78 -60.58
N GLU A 319 0.82 0.70 -60.43
CA GLU A 319 -0.24 0.27 -61.37
C GLU A 319 -0.39 -1.25 -61.53
N VAL A 320 -1.60 -1.83 -61.45
CA VAL A 320 -2.78 -1.54 -62.29
C VAL A 320 -4.11 -1.80 -61.52
N GLN A 321 -5.12 -0.99 -61.84
CA GLN A 321 -6.53 -1.11 -61.46
C GLN A 321 -7.23 -2.32 -62.09
N GLY A 322 -8.18 -2.90 -61.36
CA GLY A 322 -9.20 -3.84 -61.83
C GLY A 322 -10.34 -3.91 -60.84
#